data_AF-A0A3F3NSL5-F1
#
_entry.id   AF-A0A3F3NSL5-F1
#
_cell.length_a   1.000
_cell.length_b   1.000
_cell.length_c   1.000
_cell.angle_alpha   90.00
_cell.angle_beta   90.00
_cell.angle_gamma   90.00
#
_symmetry.space_group_name_H-M   'P 1'
#
loop_
_entity.id
_entity.type
_entity.pdbx_description
1 polymer ?
#
loop_
_entity_poly.entity_id
_entity_poly.type
_entity_poly.pdbx_seq_one_letter_code
_entity_poly.pdbx_strand_id
1 'polypeptide(L)'
;MIAILQSKKLMMFIGLILLITYYLEVSSSEITSKFEAIVCIFISLILTVKCRRSVPLFVGMIFISYCIYSIAMGEYLVGGNLAAPMLEIKNVDIYGKNIRILLFFLFSILCFFPKKIEKVTLPEPKDNIVIFTILIVLLIFIALFGINRTTASGYTVSISPIYEYSSILFLFSYYTSGDKRWRKIIIGGLMCVFILQDYYYGGRITSLQIMILALCTLLKNSISNIQIVFLTFGGILLNTAIAAYRVVYNLHAINIAAILDTLKTNLFVFDTPVYAFYASGTHIAAIEYFKIPFFERIDSLIYFLKSIFLGSNSNSGNVTLFVKEHYFSNEGGGLFPTHFYFWGGWIGVFIASIIISVIFNKFFSSNNELLKMINVIIIVTIPRWFIYSPLILFRTMFLISVVYLVYYLFNKVIVLSIKNA
;
A
#
# COMPACT_ATOMS: atom_id res chain seq x y z
N MET A 1 37.64 -0.48 8.06
CA MET A 1 36.15 -0.53 8.16
C MET A 1 35.44 0.27 7.07
N ILE A 2 35.90 1.49 6.71
CA ILE A 2 35.32 2.33 5.65
C ILE A 2 35.48 1.70 4.25
N ALA A 3 36.64 1.10 3.93
CA ALA A 3 36.89 0.43 2.65
C ALA A 3 35.99 -0.81 2.39
N ILE A 4 35.65 -1.57 3.44
CA ILE A 4 34.75 -2.76 3.34
C ILE A 4 33.27 -2.33 3.17
N LEU A 5 32.91 -1.17 3.70
CA LEU A 5 31.57 -0.59 3.52
C LEU A 5 31.38 -0.02 2.11
N GLN A 6 32.44 0.54 1.51
CA GLN A 6 32.46 0.95 0.10
C GLN A 6 32.43 -0.27 -0.84
N SER A 7 33.15 -1.35 -0.54
CA SER A 7 33.16 -2.56 -1.38
C SER A 7 31.80 -3.26 -1.44
N LYS A 8 31.03 -3.31 -0.34
CA LYS A 8 29.68 -3.91 -0.35
C LYS A 8 28.67 -3.13 -1.19
N LYS A 9 28.63 -1.80 -1.05
CA LYS A 9 27.74 -0.95 -1.87
C LYS A 9 28.11 -1.02 -3.35
N LEU A 10 29.41 -1.05 -3.64
CA LEU A 10 29.92 -1.22 -5.00
C LEU A 10 29.52 -2.58 -5.59
N MET A 11 29.67 -3.69 -4.86
CA MET A 11 29.23 -5.02 -5.33
C MET A 11 27.71 -5.09 -5.57
N MET A 12 26.92 -4.40 -4.76
CA MET A 12 25.46 -4.35 -4.91
C MET A 12 25.05 -3.50 -6.12
N PHE A 13 25.76 -2.40 -6.38
CA PHE A 13 25.59 -1.58 -7.59
C PHE A 13 26.01 -2.34 -8.86
N ILE A 14 27.14 -3.06 -8.81
CA ILE A 14 27.56 -3.96 -9.89
C ILE A 14 26.51 -5.05 -10.12
N GLY A 15 25.98 -5.66 -9.05
CA GLY A 15 24.90 -6.64 -9.15
C GLY A 15 23.63 -6.08 -9.80
N LEU A 16 23.28 -4.81 -9.52
CA LEU A 16 22.17 -4.12 -10.18
C LEU A 16 22.43 -3.91 -11.67
N ILE A 17 23.63 -3.47 -12.04
CA ILE A 17 24.02 -3.31 -13.45
C ILE A 17 23.96 -4.65 -14.17
N LEU A 18 24.55 -5.71 -13.58
CA LEU A 18 24.55 -7.06 -14.14
C LEU A 18 23.13 -7.61 -14.33
N LEU A 19 22.23 -7.32 -13.39
CA LEU A 19 20.83 -7.71 -13.46
C LEU A 19 20.10 -6.97 -14.59
N ILE A 20 20.36 -5.67 -14.77
CA ILE A 20 19.80 -4.88 -15.88
C ILE A 20 20.33 -5.40 -17.22
N THR A 21 21.65 -5.61 -17.35
CA THR A 21 22.23 -6.16 -18.58
C THR A 21 21.68 -7.54 -18.90
N TYR A 22 21.51 -8.40 -17.88
CA TYR A 22 20.84 -9.68 -18.04
C TYR A 22 19.41 -9.52 -18.59
N TYR A 23 18.62 -8.58 -18.08
CA TYR A 23 17.26 -8.35 -18.57
C TYR A 23 17.20 -7.75 -19.97
N LEU A 24 18.23 -7.01 -20.40
CA LEU A 24 18.31 -6.45 -21.74
C LEU A 24 18.73 -7.50 -22.78
N GLU A 25 19.56 -8.46 -22.38
CA GLU A 25 20.12 -9.47 -23.29
C GLU A 25 19.31 -10.77 -23.34
N VAL A 26 18.66 -11.16 -22.24
CA VAL A 26 17.95 -12.45 -22.15
C VAL A 26 16.47 -12.26 -22.45
N SER A 27 15.98 -12.91 -23.51
CA SER A 27 14.55 -12.95 -23.82
C SER A 27 13.76 -13.60 -22.67
N SER A 28 12.51 -13.16 -22.49
CA SER A 28 11.63 -13.79 -21.51
C SER A 28 11.26 -15.19 -21.97
N SER A 29 11.40 -16.16 -21.07
CA SER A 29 10.88 -17.52 -21.23
C SER A 29 10.09 -17.92 -19.99
N GLU A 30 9.14 -18.84 -20.12
CA GLU A 30 8.33 -19.30 -18.98
C GLU A 30 9.18 -19.78 -17.80
N ILE A 31 10.27 -20.50 -18.07
CA ILE A 31 11.19 -21.02 -17.05
C ILE A 31 11.87 -19.86 -16.33
N THR A 32 12.39 -18.89 -17.07
CA THR A 32 13.03 -17.71 -16.47
C THR A 32 12.06 -16.91 -15.63
N SER A 33 10.83 -16.68 -16.10
CA SER A 33 9.83 -15.90 -15.37
C SER A 33 9.32 -16.62 -14.11
N LYS A 34 9.18 -17.95 -14.15
CA LYS A 34 8.91 -18.76 -12.95
C LYS A 34 10.02 -18.64 -11.92
N PHE A 35 11.28 -18.72 -12.36
CA PHE A 35 12.43 -18.55 -11.48
C PHE A 35 12.46 -17.15 -10.86
N GLU A 36 12.30 -16.10 -11.68
CA GLU A 36 12.25 -14.70 -11.24
C GLU A 36 11.12 -14.45 -10.23
N ALA A 37 9.95 -15.06 -10.42
CA ALA A 37 8.83 -15.00 -9.48
C ALA A 37 9.17 -15.62 -8.12
N ILE A 38 9.84 -16.78 -8.11
CA ILE A 38 10.32 -17.42 -6.88
C ILE A 38 11.36 -16.52 -6.17
N VAL A 39 12.29 -15.93 -6.93
CA VAL A 39 13.28 -15.00 -6.36
C VAL A 39 12.60 -13.77 -5.74
N CYS A 40 11.53 -13.24 -6.35
CA CYS A 40 10.75 -12.15 -5.77
C CYS A 40 10.21 -12.50 -4.37
N ILE A 41 9.65 -13.71 -4.19
CA ILE A 41 9.17 -14.19 -2.89
C ILE A 41 10.33 -14.22 -1.87
N PHE A 42 11.48 -14.78 -2.24
CA PHE A 42 12.62 -14.86 -1.33
C PHE A 42 13.12 -13.48 -0.91
N ILE A 43 13.26 -12.55 -1.86
CA ILE A 43 13.69 -11.18 -1.55
C ILE A 43 12.66 -10.47 -0.65
N SER A 44 11.36 -10.62 -0.93
CA SER A 44 10.32 -9.99 -0.12
C SER A 44 10.34 -10.51 1.32
N LEU A 45 10.51 -11.83 1.51
CA LEU A 45 10.64 -12.45 2.84
C LEU A 45 11.89 -11.95 3.58
N ILE A 46 13.02 -11.79 2.89
CA ILE A 46 14.24 -11.22 3.49
C ILE A 46 13.97 -9.79 3.98
N LEU A 47 13.29 -8.96 3.19
CA LEU A 47 12.89 -7.61 3.58
C LEU A 47 11.94 -7.61 4.79
N THR A 48 10.95 -8.51 4.81
CA THR A 48 10.05 -8.71 5.96
C THR A 48 10.83 -9.05 7.23
N VAL A 49 11.77 -10.00 7.15
CA VAL A 49 12.62 -10.38 8.29
C VAL A 49 13.51 -9.23 8.76
N LYS A 50 14.03 -8.39 7.86
CA LYS A 50 14.79 -7.18 8.22
C LYS A 50 13.94 -6.17 9.00
N CYS A 51 12.63 -6.13 8.76
CA CYS A 51 11.71 -5.18 9.39
C CYS A 51 11.11 -5.65 10.73
N ARG A 52 11.36 -6.91 11.14
CA ARG A 52 10.75 -7.54 12.34
C ARG A 52 10.88 -6.79 13.67
N ARG A 53 11.80 -5.83 13.77
CA ARG A 53 11.99 -5.03 15.00
C ARG A 53 11.02 -3.86 15.12
N SER A 54 10.38 -3.50 14.01
CA SER A 54 9.31 -2.51 13.96
C SER A 54 8.00 -3.22 13.65
N VAL A 55 7.12 -3.33 14.65
CA VAL A 55 5.78 -3.91 14.47
C VAL A 55 5.02 -3.28 13.29
N PRO A 56 4.90 -1.94 13.19
CA PRO A 56 4.25 -1.29 12.06
C PRO A 56 4.81 -1.72 10.69
N LEU A 57 6.13 -1.63 10.54
CA LEU A 57 6.76 -1.89 9.25
C LEU A 57 6.77 -3.38 8.93
N PHE A 58 6.87 -4.23 9.94
CA PHE A 58 6.76 -5.68 9.80
C PHE A 58 5.41 -6.09 9.23
N VAL A 59 4.30 -5.55 9.75
CA VAL A 59 2.96 -5.79 9.21
C VAL A 59 2.86 -5.36 7.74
N GLY A 60 3.29 -4.14 7.43
CA GLY A 60 3.29 -3.63 6.06
C GLY A 60 4.11 -4.50 5.09
N MET A 61 5.28 -4.97 5.53
CA MET A 61 6.12 -5.85 4.72
C MET A 61 5.58 -7.28 4.61
N ILE A 62 4.85 -7.79 5.60
CA ILE A 62 4.10 -9.05 5.48
C ILE A 62 3.06 -8.93 4.37
N PHE A 63 2.31 -7.82 4.34
CA PHE A 63 1.33 -7.57 3.29
C PHE A 63 1.96 -7.55 1.89
N ILE A 64 3.07 -6.82 1.71
CA ILE A 64 3.81 -6.80 0.43
C ILE A 64 4.26 -8.20 0.04
N SER A 65 4.85 -8.96 0.97
CA SER A 65 5.27 -10.34 0.71
C SER A 65 4.10 -11.26 0.34
N TYR A 66 2.94 -11.07 0.96
CA TYR A 66 1.74 -11.83 0.64
C TYR A 66 1.18 -11.49 -0.76
N CYS A 67 1.24 -10.22 -1.15
CA CYS A 67 0.89 -9.80 -2.51
C CYS A 67 1.81 -10.46 -3.55
N ILE A 68 3.12 -10.45 -3.30
CA ILE A 68 4.12 -11.04 -4.20
C ILE A 68 3.94 -12.57 -4.28
N TYR A 69 3.71 -13.23 -3.15
CA TYR A 69 3.36 -14.65 -3.11
C TYR A 69 2.13 -14.95 -3.98
N SER A 70 1.06 -14.17 -3.83
CA SER A 70 -0.18 -14.37 -4.56
C SER A 70 0.01 -14.21 -6.07
N ILE A 71 0.81 -13.22 -6.49
CA ILE A 71 1.18 -13.02 -7.91
C ILE A 71 1.99 -14.21 -8.43
N ALA A 72 3.03 -14.63 -7.70
CA ALA A 72 3.90 -15.71 -8.13
C ALA A 72 3.13 -17.05 -8.24
N MET A 73 2.31 -17.37 -7.23
CA MET A 73 1.48 -18.57 -7.24
C MET A 73 0.38 -18.52 -8.32
N GLY A 74 -0.36 -17.41 -8.37
CA GLY A 74 -1.52 -17.25 -9.24
C GLY A 74 -1.17 -17.14 -10.72
N GLU A 75 -0.09 -16.44 -11.08
CA GLU A 75 0.23 -16.16 -12.50
C GLU A 75 1.38 -17.02 -13.06
N TYR A 76 2.33 -17.49 -12.23
CA TYR A 76 3.54 -18.15 -12.75
C TYR A 76 3.65 -19.63 -12.38
N LEU A 77 3.39 -19.99 -11.12
CA LEU A 77 3.68 -21.35 -10.63
C LEU A 77 2.54 -22.32 -10.90
N VAL A 78 1.30 -21.90 -10.67
CA VAL A 78 0.11 -22.75 -10.87
C VAL A 78 -0.67 -22.30 -12.09
N GLY A 79 -0.92 -20.99 -12.22
CA GLY A 79 -1.68 -20.45 -13.34
C GLY A 79 -3.16 -20.87 -13.32
N GLY A 80 -3.80 -20.82 -14.49
CA GLY A 80 -5.18 -21.27 -14.68
C GLY A 80 -6.20 -20.44 -13.91
N ASN A 81 -7.06 -21.09 -13.13
CA ASN A 81 -8.19 -20.46 -12.43
C ASN A 81 -7.78 -19.48 -11.30
N LEU A 82 -6.51 -19.51 -10.88
CA LEU A 82 -5.97 -18.59 -9.85
C LEU A 82 -5.40 -17.30 -10.45
N ALA A 83 -5.24 -17.28 -11.77
CA ALA A 83 -4.73 -16.15 -12.51
C ALA A 83 -5.87 -15.14 -12.79
N ALA A 84 -5.54 -13.90 -13.14
CA ALA A 84 -6.54 -12.96 -13.64
C ALA A 84 -7.22 -13.58 -14.88
N PRO A 85 -8.56 -13.53 -15.01
CA PRO A 85 -9.27 -14.16 -16.11
C PRO A 85 -9.07 -13.45 -17.45
N MET A 86 -8.49 -12.24 -17.42
CA MET A 86 -8.26 -11.38 -18.59
C MET A 86 -7.02 -11.89 -19.34
N LEU A 87 -7.12 -12.08 -20.65
CA LEU A 87 -6.08 -12.77 -21.44
C LEU A 87 -5.34 -11.87 -22.44
N GLU A 88 -5.84 -10.66 -22.71
CA GLU A 88 -5.41 -9.80 -23.83
C GLU A 88 -3.89 -9.55 -23.88
N ILE A 89 -3.26 -9.42 -22.72
CA ILE A 89 -1.82 -9.14 -22.57
C ILE A 89 -1.05 -10.30 -21.93
N LYS A 90 -1.66 -11.48 -21.76
CA LYS A 90 -1.06 -12.66 -21.11
C LYS A 90 -0.15 -13.43 -22.06
N ASN A 91 0.98 -12.84 -22.39
CA ASN A 91 2.06 -13.50 -23.12
C ASN A 91 3.38 -13.44 -22.34
N VAL A 92 4.29 -14.35 -22.72
CA VAL A 92 5.58 -14.55 -22.05
C VAL A 92 6.42 -13.28 -22.03
N ASP A 93 6.37 -12.46 -23.08
CA ASP A 93 7.18 -11.24 -23.18
C ASP A 93 6.72 -10.16 -22.19
N ILE A 94 5.42 -9.84 -22.19
CA ILE A 94 4.86 -8.81 -21.30
C ILE A 94 4.92 -9.26 -19.84
N TYR A 95 4.50 -10.49 -19.55
CA TYR A 95 4.53 -11.02 -18.18
C TYR A 95 5.96 -11.18 -17.67
N GLY A 96 6.86 -11.72 -18.50
CA GLY A 96 8.27 -11.80 -18.17
C GLY A 96 8.88 -10.43 -17.87
N LYS A 97 8.58 -9.40 -18.67
CA LYS A 97 9.04 -8.03 -18.39
C LYS A 97 8.42 -7.47 -17.10
N ASN A 98 7.14 -7.76 -16.83
CA ASN A 98 6.43 -7.32 -15.63
C ASN A 98 7.05 -7.89 -14.34
N ILE A 99 7.34 -9.20 -14.29
CA ILE A 99 7.98 -9.80 -13.12
C ILE A 99 9.43 -9.33 -12.96
N ARG A 100 10.16 -9.08 -14.05
CA ARG A 100 11.52 -8.51 -14.01
C ARG A 100 11.53 -7.09 -13.45
N ILE A 101 10.55 -6.26 -13.78
CA ILE A 101 10.39 -4.92 -13.20
C ILE A 101 10.18 -5.01 -11.68
N LEU A 102 9.32 -5.93 -11.23
CA LEU A 102 9.10 -6.15 -9.81
C LEU A 102 10.37 -6.68 -9.12
N LEU A 103 11.07 -7.64 -9.72
CA LEU A 103 12.32 -8.19 -9.21
C LEU A 103 13.41 -7.11 -9.10
N PHE A 104 13.57 -6.29 -10.15
CA PHE A 104 14.52 -5.18 -10.17
C PHE A 104 14.22 -4.17 -9.06
N PHE A 105 12.94 -3.81 -8.89
CA PHE A 105 12.51 -2.93 -7.81
C PHE A 105 12.82 -3.50 -6.42
N LEU A 106 12.48 -4.78 -6.17
CA LEU A 106 12.73 -5.44 -4.88
C LEU A 106 14.22 -5.59 -4.59
N PHE A 107 15.01 -5.98 -5.59
CA PHE A 107 16.45 -6.11 -5.46
C PHE A 107 17.11 -4.75 -5.21
N SER A 108 16.66 -3.69 -5.90
CA SER A 108 17.12 -2.32 -5.65
C SER A 108 16.78 -1.86 -4.23
N ILE A 109 15.54 -2.08 -3.77
CA ILE A 109 15.16 -1.81 -2.39
C ILE A 109 16.03 -2.57 -1.41
N LEU A 110 16.24 -3.88 -1.62
CA LEU A 110 17.10 -4.70 -0.79
C LEU A 110 18.52 -4.13 -0.71
N CYS A 111 18.98 -3.53 -1.81
CA CYS A 111 20.30 -2.96 -1.90
C CYS A 111 20.47 -1.68 -1.08
N PHE A 112 19.50 -0.78 -1.16
CA PHE A 112 19.52 0.50 -0.44
C PHE A 112 18.81 0.43 0.92
N PHE A 113 18.29 -0.73 1.30
CA PHE A 113 17.62 -0.92 2.57
C PHE A 113 18.59 -0.73 3.74
N PRO A 114 18.18 -0.05 4.83
CA PRO A 114 19.00 0.06 6.03
C PRO A 114 19.37 -1.32 6.57
N LYS A 115 20.61 -1.47 7.07
CA LYS A 115 21.09 -2.71 7.69
C LYS A 115 20.28 -3.09 8.94
N LYS A 116 19.80 -2.10 9.67
CA LYS A 116 18.94 -2.26 10.85
C LYS A 116 17.92 -1.11 10.84
N ILE A 117 16.64 -1.46 10.92
CA ILE A 117 15.58 -0.50 11.25
C ILE A 117 15.33 -0.65 12.74
N GLU A 118 15.63 0.42 13.49
CA GLU A 118 15.23 0.50 14.89
C GLU A 118 13.71 0.68 15.00
N LYS A 119 13.18 0.52 16.22
CA LYS A 119 11.74 0.57 16.45
C LYS A 119 11.18 1.90 15.94
N VAL A 120 10.16 1.85 15.08
CA VAL A 120 9.53 3.06 14.54
C VAL A 120 9.04 3.92 15.70
N THR A 121 9.58 5.13 15.78
CA THR A 121 9.18 6.11 16.77
C THR A 121 7.83 6.67 16.36
N LEU A 122 6.85 6.48 17.23
CA LEU A 122 5.53 7.08 17.04
C LEU A 122 5.56 8.50 17.57
N PRO A 123 4.70 9.40 17.04
CA PRO A 123 4.50 10.70 17.64
C PRO A 123 3.98 10.53 19.08
N GLU A 124 4.48 11.36 19.99
CA GLU A 124 4.08 11.30 21.40
C GLU A 124 2.71 11.97 21.58
N PRO A 125 1.72 11.30 22.20
CA PRO A 125 0.40 11.91 22.38
C PRO A 125 0.47 13.20 23.20
N LYS A 126 -0.06 14.28 22.65
CA LYS A 126 -0.25 15.57 23.30
C LYS A 126 -1.68 15.71 23.79
N ASP A 127 -1.87 16.24 25.00
CA ASP A 127 -3.22 16.48 25.51
C ASP A 127 -3.80 17.77 24.91
N ASN A 128 -4.82 17.64 24.07
CA ASN A 128 -5.66 18.75 23.67
C ASN A 128 -7.10 18.27 23.48
N ILE A 129 -7.93 18.48 24.52
CA ILE A 129 -9.33 18.02 24.52
C ILE A 129 -10.17 18.69 23.43
N VAL A 130 -9.93 19.97 23.15
CA VAL A 130 -10.74 20.75 22.20
C VAL A 130 -10.55 20.20 20.79
N ILE A 131 -9.29 20.07 20.36
CA ILE A 131 -8.96 19.52 19.04
C ILE A 131 -9.39 18.05 18.96
N PHE A 132 -9.18 17.27 20.03
CA PHE A 132 -9.64 15.88 20.09
C PHE A 132 -11.14 15.78 19.82
N THR A 133 -11.96 16.57 20.52
CA THR A 133 -13.42 16.55 20.34
C THR A 133 -13.84 16.95 18.93
N ILE A 134 -13.23 17.99 18.34
CA ILE A 134 -13.50 18.39 16.95
C ILE A 134 -13.22 17.23 15.98
N LEU A 135 -12.08 16.54 16.14
CA LEU A 135 -11.72 15.40 15.29
C LEU A 135 -12.70 14.24 15.45
N ILE A 136 -13.16 13.95 16.67
CA ILE A 136 -14.16 12.92 16.93
C ILE A 136 -15.50 13.26 16.25
N VAL A 137 -15.96 14.51 16.34
CA VAL A 137 -17.19 14.96 15.67
C VAL A 137 -17.07 14.83 14.15
N LEU A 138 -15.92 15.22 13.58
CA LEU A 138 -15.64 15.05 12.15
C LEU A 138 -15.65 13.57 11.74
N LEU A 139 -15.05 12.69 12.54
CA LEU A 139 -15.05 11.24 12.28
C LEU A 139 -16.46 10.65 12.34
N ILE A 140 -17.29 11.08 13.29
CA ILE A 140 -18.71 10.66 13.36
C ILE A 140 -19.46 11.15 12.12
N PHE A 141 -19.26 12.40 11.71
CA PHE A 141 -19.84 12.94 10.48
C PHE A 141 -19.45 12.09 9.25
N ILE A 142 -18.17 11.74 9.12
CA ILE A 142 -17.68 10.88 8.03
C ILE A 142 -18.27 9.46 8.14
N ALA A 143 -18.44 8.90 9.33
CA ALA A 143 -19.07 7.58 9.49
C ALA A 143 -20.53 7.57 8.97
N LEU A 144 -21.27 8.63 9.25
CA LEU A 144 -22.67 8.75 8.88
C LEU A 144 -22.86 9.05 7.39
N PHE A 145 -22.09 9.99 6.84
CA PHE A 145 -22.29 10.54 5.49
C PHE A 145 -21.23 10.14 4.46
N GLY A 146 -20.10 9.59 4.89
CA GLY A 146 -18.97 9.22 4.03
C GLY A 146 -19.15 7.89 3.29
N ILE A 147 -20.28 7.20 3.47
CA ILE A 147 -20.58 5.95 2.77
C ILE A 147 -21.91 6.11 2.04
N ASN A 148 -21.90 5.79 0.74
CA ASN A 148 -23.12 5.73 -0.03
C ASN A 148 -23.86 4.42 0.29
N ARG A 149 -25.05 4.51 0.87
CA ARG A 149 -25.83 3.35 1.34
C ARG A 149 -26.80 2.82 0.29
N THR A 150 -26.78 3.35 -0.93
CA THR A 150 -27.55 2.78 -2.03
C THR A 150 -27.00 1.39 -2.35
N THR A 151 -27.89 0.40 -2.46
CA THR A 151 -27.54 -0.97 -2.86
C THR A 151 -26.85 -0.94 -4.22
N ALA A 152 -25.53 -1.11 -4.22
CA ALA A 152 -24.75 -1.21 -5.45
C ALA A 152 -25.04 -2.56 -6.12
N SER A 153 -25.44 -2.53 -7.39
CA SER A 153 -25.37 -3.70 -8.26
C SER A 153 -23.94 -3.87 -8.77
N GLY A 154 -23.29 -5.00 -8.46
CA GLY A 154 -21.96 -5.35 -8.99
C GLY A 154 -20.75 -4.96 -8.12
N TYR A 155 -19.58 -4.79 -8.76
CA TYR A 155 -18.27 -4.63 -8.09
C TYR A 155 -18.00 -3.22 -7.55
N THR A 156 -18.94 -2.28 -7.62
CA THR A 156 -18.75 -0.91 -7.15
C THR A 156 -18.79 -0.85 -5.62
N VAL A 157 -17.73 -0.30 -5.02
CA VAL A 157 -17.63 -0.13 -3.57
C VAL A 157 -18.06 1.29 -3.23
N SER A 158 -19.06 1.41 -2.37
CA SER A 158 -19.75 2.67 -2.06
C SER A 158 -19.02 3.57 -1.05
N ILE A 159 -17.68 3.57 -1.06
CA ILE A 159 -16.86 4.31 -0.11
C ILE A 159 -16.37 5.61 -0.75
N SER A 160 -16.59 6.73 -0.07
CA SER A 160 -16.10 8.02 -0.53
C SER A 160 -14.59 8.20 -0.28
N PRO A 161 -13.88 9.02 -1.07
CA PRO A 161 -12.48 9.34 -0.82
C PRO A 161 -12.22 9.91 0.59
N ILE A 162 -13.15 10.69 1.15
CA ILE A 162 -13.01 11.26 2.50
C ILE A 162 -13.00 10.17 3.57
N TYR A 163 -13.69 9.06 3.33
CA TYR A 163 -13.66 7.90 4.20
C TYR A 163 -12.29 7.21 4.20
N GLU A 164 -11.62 7.11 3.04
CA GLU A 164 -10.25 6.56 2.98
C GLU A 164 -9.25 7.45 3.72
N TYR A 165 -9.37 8.77 3.56
CA TYR A 165 -8.51 9.75 4.24
C TYR A 165 -8.82 9.90 5.74
N SER A 166 -9.88 9.26 6.26
CA SER A 166 -10.20 9.25 7.70
C SER A 166 -9.07 8.67 8.56
N SER A 167 -8.22 7.81 7.98
CA SER A 167 -7.00 7.29 8.62
C SER A 167 -6.07 8.40 9.13
N ILE A 168 -5.99 9.54 8.43
CA ILE A 168 -5.22 10.71 8.87
C ILE A 168 -5.89 11.33 10.11
N LEU A 169 -7.22 11.50 10.09
CA LEU A 169 -7.95 12.07 11.21
C LEU A 169 -7.85 11.18 12.46
N PHE A 170 -7.96 9.86 12.31
CA PHE A 170 -7.75 8.90 13.39
C PHE A 170 -6.35 9.02 14.02
N LEU A 171 -5.31 9.19 13.21
CA LEU A 171 -3.95 9.42 13.71
C LEU A 171 -3.85 10.71 14.52
N PHE A 172 -4.47 11.80 14.06
CA PHE A 172 -4.52 13.05 14.81
C PHE A 172 -5.39 12.96 16.08
N SER A 173 -6.47 12.18 16.07
CA SER A 173 -7.28 11.91 17.26
C SER A 173 -6.45 11.16 18.31
N TYR A 174 -5.67 10.17 17.89
CA TYR A 174 -4.71 9.51 18.77
C TYR A 174 -3.66 10.48 19.29
N TYR A 175 -3.07 11.30 18.41
CA TYR A 175 -2.07 12.29 18.79
C TYR A 175 -2.58 13.31 19.80
N THR A 176 -3.85 13.74 19.70
CA THR A 176 -4.45 14.74 20.61
C THR A 176 -5.10 14.14 21.86
N SER A 177 -5.03 12.81 22.01
CA SER A 177 -5.65 12.09 23.12
C SER A 177 -4.94 12.27 24.47
N GLY A 178 -3.71 12.79 24.50
CA GLY A 178 -2.90 12.89 25.72
C GLY A 178 -2.72 11.53 26.43
N ASP A 179 -2.75 10.44 25.67
CA ASP A 179 -2.65 9.06 26.14
C ASP A 179 -3.77 8.57 27.08
N LYS A 180 -4.84 9.36 27.27
CA LYS A 180 -5.95 9.04 28.19
C LYS A 180 -6.74 7.81 27.75
N ARG A 181 -6.95 6.86 28.68
CA ARG A 181 -7.62 5.56 28.41
C ARG A 181 -9.01 5.71 27.77
N TRP A 182 -9.86 6.59 28.31
CA TRP A 182 -11.21 6.78 27.79
C TRP A 182 -11.23 7.34 26.36
N ARG A 183 -10.29 8.24 26.01
CA ARG A 183 -10.15 8.77 24.64
C ARG A 183 -9.70 7.69 23.67
N LYS A 184 -8.77 6.82 24.08
CA LYS A 184 -8.37 5.65 23.30
C LYS A 184 -9.52 4.67 23.08
N ILE A 185 -10.39 4.48 24.07
CA ILE A 185 -11.60 3.64 23.93
C ILE A 185 -12.55 4.25 22.91
N ILE A 186 -12.79 5.57 22.93
CA ILE A 186 -13.63 6.26 21.94
C ILE A 186 -13.05 6.09 20.52
N ILE A 187 -11.75 6.33 20.35
CA ILE A 187 -11.06 6.14 19.07
C ILE A 187 -11.22 4.70 18.59
N GLY A 188 -10.94 3.72 19.45
CA GLY A 188 -11.03 2.30 19.12
C GLY A 188 -12.45 1.88 18.74
N GLY A 189 -13.46 2.37 19.49
CA GLY A 189 -14.87 2.15 19.16
C GLY A 189 -15.24 2.67 17.78
N LEU A 190 -14.82 3.90 17.44
CA LEU A 190 -15.04 4.47 16.11
C LEU A 190 -14.28 3.71 15.01
N MET A 191 -13.04 3.30 15.25
CA MET A 191 -12.29 2.46 14.30
C MET A 191 -13.05 1.15 14.02
N CYS A 192 -13.61 0.50 15.04
CA CYS A 192 -14.42 -0.70 14.88
C CYS A 192 -15.68 -0.43 14.06
N VAL A 193 -16.39 0.67 14.31
CA VAL A 193 -17.57 1.07 13.50
C VAL A 193 -17.18 1.24 12.04
N PHE A 194 -16.07 1.93 11.77
CA PHE A 194 -15.59 2.11 10.39
C PHE A 194 -15.28 0.76 9.72
N ILE A 195 -14.50 -0.09 10.38
CA ILE A 195 -14.14 -1.42 9.85
C ILE A 195 -15.40 -2.25 9.54
N LEU A 196 -16.35 -2.31 10.47
CA LEU A 196 -17.57 -3.11 10.30
C LEU A 196 -18.45 -2.56 9.18
N GLN A 197 -18.59 -1.23 9.08
CA GLN A 197 -19.36 -0.59 8.03
C GLN A 197 -18.71 -0.80 6.66
N ASP A 198 -17.39 -0.64 6.57
CA ASP A 198 -16.61 -0.88 5.37
C ASP A 198 -16.79 -2.34 4.89
N TYR A 199 -16.66 -3.33 5.78
CA TYR A 199 -16.89 -4.74 5.47
C TYR A 199 -18.33 -5.04 5.05
N TYR A 200 -19.32 -4.43 5.71
CA TYR A 200 -20.72 -4.59 5.36
C TYR A 200 -21.00 -4.13 3.92
N TYR A 201 -20.38 -3.02 3.49
CA TYR A 201 -20.51 -2.50 2.12
C TYR A 201 -19.46 -3.06 1.14
N GLY A 202 -18.75 -4.13 1.51
CA GLY A 202 -17.82 -4.84 0.63
C GLY A 202 -16.45 -4.16 0.43
N GLY A 203 -16.14 -3.13 1.22
CA GLY A 203 -14.79 -2.61 1.41
C GLY A 203 -13.88 -3.64 2.06
N ARG A 204 -12.58 -3.58 1.78
CA ARG A 204 -11.58 -4.52 2.34
C ARG A 204 -10.29 -3.79 2.72
N ILE A 205 -9.80 -2.96 1.81
CA ILE A 205 -8.49 -2.33 1.96
C ILE A 205 -8.53 -1.18 2.96
N THR A 206 -9.56 -0.35 2.93
CA THR A 206 -9.81 0.73 3.89
C THR A 206 -9.88 0.19 5.32
N SER A 207 -10.63 -0.88 5.55
CA SER A 207 -10.59 -1.61 6.83
C SER A 207 -9.19 -2.06 7.21
N LEU A 208 -8.45 -2.67 6.27
CA LEU A 208 -7.07 -3.11 6.52
C LEU A 208 -6.16 -1.93 6.91
N GLN A 209 -6.31 -0.76 6.29
CA GLN A 209 -5.56 0.45 6.66
C GLN A 209 -5.89 0.86 8.10
N ILE A 210 -7.16 0.89 8.49
CA ILE A 210 -7.58 1.25 9.86
C ILE A 210 -7.10 0.21 10.88
N MET A 211 -7.13 -1.08 10.55
CA MET A 211 -6.57 -2.14 11.39
C MET A 211 -5.06 -1.97 11.58
N ILE A 212 -4.30 -1.69 10.52
CA ILE A 212 -2.86 -1.40 10.61
C ILE A 212 -2.64 -0.16 11.48
N LEU A 213 -3.48 0.87 11.35
CA LEU A 213 -3.37 2.08 12.17
C LEU A 213 -3.61 1.77 13.66
N ALA A 214 -4.62 0.95 13.98
CA ALA A 214 -4.89 0.51 15.35
C ALA A 214 -3.71 -0.29 15.93
N LEU A 215 -3.10 -1.19 15.14
CA LEU A 215 -1.87 -1.90 15.52
C LEU A 215 -0.70 -0.95 15.77
N CYS A 216 -0.56 0.08 14.93
CA CYS A 216 0.50 1.07 15.06
C CYS A 216 0.31 1.96 16.30
N THR A 217 -0.93 2.26 16.70
CA THR A 217 -1.24 3.29 17.71
C THR A 217 -1.73 2.70 19.02
N LEU A 218 -2.95 2.15 19.02
CA LEU A 218 -3.65 1.67 20.21
C LEU A 218 -3.03 0.38 20.79
N LEU A 219 -2.47 -0.48 19.95
CA LEU A 219 -2.01 -1.83 20.33
C LEU A 219 -0.48 -2.00 20.30
N LYS A 220 0.28 -0.91 20.08
CA LYS A 220 1.73 -0.90 19.85
C LYS A 220 2.56 -1.73 20.85
N ASN A 221 2.19 -1.67 22.14
CA ASN A 221 2.95 -2.31 23.22
C ASN A 221 2.28 -3.59 23.73
N SER A 222 1.14 -3.98 23.17
CA SER A 222 0.35 -5.12 23.64
C SER A 222 0.55 -6.37 22.77
N ILE A 223 1.22 -6.23 21.62
CA ILE A 223 1.30 -7.28 20.60
C ILE A 223 2.75 -7.65 20.30
N SER A 224 3.04 -8.94 20.37
CA SER A 224 4.30 -9.55 19.94
C SER A 224 4.30 -9.87 18.44
N ASN A 225 5.48 -10.05 17.85
CA ASN A 225 5.61 -10.40 16.44
C ASN A 225 4.89 -11.70 16.05
N ILE A 226 4.84 -12.68 16.95
CA ILE A 226 4.14 -13.95 16.72
C ILE A 226 2.63 -13.71 16.64
N GLN A 227 2.09 -12.90 17.55
CA GLN A 227 0.68 -12.51 17.50
C GLN A 227 0.34 -11.75 16.21
N ILE A 228 1.24 -10.93 15.67
CA ILE A 228 1.05 -10.28 14.37
C ILE A 228 0.91 -11.29 13.24
N VAL A 229 1.73 -12.34 13.23
CA VAL A 229 1.64 -13.40 12.22
C VAL A 229 0.28 -14.10 12.31
N PHE A 230 -0.17 -14.46 13.52
CA PHE A 230 -1.50 -15.04 13.71
C PHE A 230 -2.64 -14.08 13.32
N LEU A 231 -2.53 -12.79 13.66
CA LEU A 231 -3.51 -11.77 13.26
C LEU A 231 -3.53 -11.57 11.74
N THR A 232 -2.39 -11.69 11.06
CA THR A 232 -2.33 -11.65 9.59
C THR A 232 -3.10 -12.84 9.01
N PHE A 233 -2.87 -14.05 9.53
CA PHE A 233 -3.60 -15.25 9.10
C PHE A 233 -5.11 -15.11 9.35
N GLY A 234 -5.50 -14.61 10.53
CA GLY A 234 -6.89 -14.26 10.84
C GLY A 234 -7.47 -13.21 9.88
N GLY A 235 -6.68 -12.21 9.50
CA GLY A 235 -7.05 -11.20 8.51
C GLY A 235 -7.26 -11.78 7.11
N ILE A 236 -6.47 -12.77 6.69
CA ILE A 236 -6.67 -13.48 5.41
C ILE A 236 -8.00 -14.26 5.43
N LEU A 237 -8.26 -14.99 6.51
CA LEU A 237 -9.52 -15.71 6.71
C LEU A 237 -10.71 -14.75 6.67
N LEU A 238 -10.62 -13.65 7.39
CA LEU A 238 -11.68 -12.63 7.45
C LEU A 238 -11.95 -12.01 6.07
N ASN A 239 -10.91 -11.60 5.34
CA ASN A 239 -11.07 -11.04 4.00
C ASN A 239 -11.67 -12.04 3.00
N THR A 240 -11.37 -13.33 3.17
CA THR A 240 -11.94 -14.39 2.34
C THR A 240 -13.41 -14.64 2.68
N ALA A 241 -13.75 -14.63 3.96
CA ALA A 241 -15.14 -14.70 4.41
C ALA A 241 -15.97 -13.51 3.88
N ILE A 242 -15.40 -12.31 3.89
CA ILE A 242 -16.04 -11.11 3.33
C ILE A 242 -16.19 -11.22 1.80
N ALA A 243 -15.20 -11.78 1.10
CA ALA A 243 -15.31 -12.03 -0.33
C ALA A 243 -16.46 -13.00 -0.65
N ALA A 244 -16.60 -14.08 0.12
CA ALA A 244 -17.73 -15.02 -0.01
C ALA A 244 -19.07 -14.37 0.34
N TYR A 245 -19.12 -13.56 1.41
CA TYR A 245 -20.29 -12.77 1.79
C TYR A 245 -20.76 -11.88 0.64
N ARG A 246 -19.85 -11.19 -0.05
CA ARG A 246 -20.17 -10.24 -1.12
C ARG A 246 -20.91 -10.87 -2.31
N VAL A 247 -20.76 -12.17 -2.53
CA VAL A 247 -21.43 -12.86 -3.64
C VAL A 247 -22.93 -13.01 -3.38
N VAL A 248 -23.32 -13.28 -2.14
CA VAL A 248 -24.71 -13.64 -1.76
C VAL A 248 -25.36 -12.59 -0.86
N TYR A 249 -24.57 -11.69 -0.26
CA TYR A 249 -24.94 -10.73 0.79
C TYR A 249 -25.77 -11.36 1.93
N ASN A 250 -25.52 -12.63 2.23
CA ASN A 250 -26.22 -13.39 3.25
C ASN A 250 -25.22 -14.03 4.23
N LEU A 251 -25.29 -13.63 5.50
CA LEU A 251 -24.41 -14.15 6.56
C LEU A 251 -24.66 -15.63 6.87
N HIS A 252 -25.89 -16.12 6.70
CA HIS A 252 -26.24 -17.53 6.95
C HIS A 252 -25.64 -18.49 5.91
N ALA A 253 -25.20 -17.97 4.76
CA ALA A 253 -24.55 -18.76 3.72
C ALA A 253 -23.04 -18.98 3.99
N ILE A 254 -22.48 -18.35 5.04
CA ILE A 254 -21.05 -18.43 5.33
C ILE A 254 -20.74 -19.69 6.13
N ASN A 255 -20.10 -20.67 5.49
CA ASN A 255 -19.58 -21.87 6.13
C ASN A 255 -18.04 -21.80 6.27
N ILE A 256 -17.54 -21.85 7.51
CA ILE A 256 -16.10 -21.76 7.82
C ILE A 256 -15.32 -22.92 7.19
N ALA A 257 -15.85 -24.13 7.20
CA ALA A 257 -15.18 -25.29 6.58
C ALA A 257 -15.04 -25.07 5.06
N ALA A 258 -16.09 -24.58 4.41
CA ALA A 258 -16.06 -24.24 2.99
C ALA A 258 -15.07 -23.10 2.68
N ILE A 259 -14.92 -22.11 3.58
CA ILE A 259 -13.92 -21.05 3.44
C ILE A 259 -12.49 -21.64 3.52
N LEU A 260 -12.24 -22.52 4.49
CA LEU A 260 -10.95 -23.18 4.64
C LEU A 260 -10.60 -24.06 3.44
N ASP A 261 -11.57 -24.80 2.91
CA ASP A 261 -11.41 -25.61 1.70
C ASP A 261 -11.17 -24.73 0.47
N THR A 262 -11.85 -23.58 0.38
CA THR A 262 -11.63 -22.60 -0.69
C THR A 262 -10.22 -22.02 -0.61
N LEU A 263 -9.75 -21.63 0.59
CA LEU A 263 -8.39 -21.14 0.79
C LEU A 263 -7.34 -22.19 0.43
N LYS A 264 -7.57 -23.45 0.82
CA LYS A 264 -6.67 -24.55 0.50
C LYS A 264 -6.62 -24.83 -1.01
N THR A 265 -7.78 -24.89 -1.65
CA THR A 265 -7.91 -25.09 -3.10
C THR A 265 -7.25 -23.95 -3.88
N ASN A 266 -7.41 -22.72 -3.40
CA ASN A 266 -6.80 -21.53 -3.99
C ASN A 266 -5.37 -21.28 -3.52
N LEU A 267 -4.78 -22.17 -2.74
CA LEU A 267 -3.42 -22.06 -2.22
C LEU A 267 -3.16 -20.71 -1.52
N PHE A 268 -4.17 -20.19 -0.82
CA PHE A 268 -4.14 -18.89 -0.15
C PHE A 268 -3.83 -17.70 -1.09
N VAL A 269 -4.05 -17.82 -2.40
CA VAL A 269 -3.85 -16.73 -3.36
C VAL A 269 -4.86 -15.62 -3.09
N PHE A 270 -4.35 -14.40 -2.90
CA PHE A 270 -5.16 -13.19 -2.85
C PHE A 270 -5.41 -12.69 -4.28
N ASP A 271 -6.69 -12.55 -4.64
CA ASP A 271 -7.15 -12.10 -5.96
C ASP A 271 -6.65 -10.70 -6.32
N THR A 272 -6.71 -9.76 -5.38
CA THR A 272 -6.52 -8.33 -5.66
C THR A 272 -5.12 -8.02 -6.20
N PRO A 273 -4.01 -8.55 -5.63
CA PRO A 273 -2.68 -8.42 -6.21
C PRO A 273 -2.53 -9.05 -7.59
N VAL A 274 -3.26 -10.14 -7.88
CA VAL A 274 -3.23 -10.80 -9.19
C VAL A 274 -3.87 -9.90 -10.26
N TYR A 275 -5.04 -9.30 -9.98
CA TYR A 275 -5.64 -8.30 -10.86
C TYR A 275 -4.76 -7.04 -11.01
N ALA A 276 -4.18 -6.55 -9.92
CA ALA A 276 -3.25 -5.42 -9.98
C ALA A 276 -1.98 -5.75 -10.80
N PHE A 277 -1.53 -7.00 -10.79
CA PHE A 277 -0.42 -7.46 -11.61
C PHE A 277 -0.77 -7.51 -13.10
N TYR A 278 -1.98 -7.97 -13.43
CA TYR A 278 -2.49 -7.89 -14.81
C TYR A 278 -2.54 -6.43 -15.29
N ALA A 279 -3.12 -5.51 -14.50
CA ALA A 279 -3.14 -4.09 -14.82
C ALA A 279 -1.72 -3.49 -14.94
N SER A 280 -0.76 -4.00 -14.18
CA SER A 280 0.65 -3.61 -14.33
C SER A 280 1.23 -4.05 -15.67
N GLY A 281 0.79 -5.20 -16.18
CA GLY A 281 1.17 -5.68 -17.50
C GLY A 281 0.63 -4.79 -18.61
N THR A 282 -0.57 -4.22 -18.45
CA THR A 282 -1.15 -3.32 -19.47
C THR A 282 -0.35 -2.03 -19.58
N HIS A 283 0.23 -1.52 -18.48
CA HIS A 283 1.17 -0.39 -18.53
C HIS A 283 2.37 -0.67 -19.45
N ILE A 284 2.90 -1.89 -19.39
CA ILE A 284 4.05 -2.32 -20.17
C ILE A 284 3.62 -2.55 -21.62
N ALA A 285 2.54 -3.30 -21.84
CA ALA A 285 2.00 -3.58 -23.17
C ALA A 285 1.66 -2.28 -23.92
N ALA A 286 1.14 -1.27 -23.23
CA ALA A 286 0.86 0.04 -23.82
C ALA A 286 2.12 0.68 -24.43
N ILE A 287 3.25 0.59 -23.73
CA ILE A 287 4.54 1.10 -24.24
C ILE A 287 5.06 0.24 -25.39
N GLU A 288 5.04 -1.08 -25.24
CA GLU A 288 5.69 -1.99 -26.18
C GLU A 288 4.92 -2.13 -27.50
N TYR A 289 3.60 -2.25 -27.44
CA TYR A 289 2.77 -2.50 -28.62
C TYR A 289 2.37 -1.21 -29.34
N PHE A 290 1.99 -0.17 -28.59
CA PHE A 290 1.56 1.10 -29.18
C PHE A 290 2.68 2.13 -29.30
N LYS A 291 3.87 1.84 -28.74
CA LYS A 291 5.06 2.70 -28.83
C LYS A 291 4.76 4.15 -28.42
N ILE A 292 4.03 4.31 -27.31
CA ILE A 292 3.60 5.62 -26.80
C ILE A 292 4.81 6.55 -26.72
N PRO A 293 4.75 7.74 -27.37
CA PRO A 293 5.84 8.69 -27.38
C PRO A 293 6.32 9.06 -25.96
N PHE A 294 7.63 9.27 -25.81
CA PHE A 294 8.20 9.66 -24.51
C PHE A 294 7.59 10.95 -23.96
N PHE A 295 7.26 11.91 -24.83
CA PHE A 295 6.63 13.17 -24.42
C PHE A 295 5.26 12.95 -23.76
N GLU A 296 4.40 12.09 -24.33
CA GLU A 296 3.09 11.77 -23.73
C GLU A 296 3.23 11.10 -22.36
N ARG A 297 4.26 10.26 -22.21
CA ARG A 297 4.57 9.61 -20.92
C ARG A 297 5.01 10.63 -19.88
N ILE A 298 5.79 11.64 -20.26
CA ILE A 298 6.19 12.73 -19.37
C ILE A 298 5.02 13.67 -19.07
N ASP A 299 4.13 13.93 -20.03
CA ASP A 299 2.92 14.71 -19.78
C ASP A 299 2.03 14.01 -18.73
N SER A 300 1.85 12.69 -18.85
CA SER A 300 1.19 11.88 -17.82
C SER A 300 1.86 12.03 -16.44
N LEU A 301 3.19 12.02 -16.37
CA LEU A 301 3.93 12.26 -15.13
C LEU A 301 3.69 13.68 -14.57
N ILE A 302 3.61 14.70 -15.42
CA ILE A 302 3.32 16.08 -14.98
C ILE A 302 1.90 16.17 -14.42
N TYR A 303 0.91 15.53 -15.07
CA TYR A 303 -0.45 15.45 -14.53
C TYR A 303 -0.51 14.69 -13.21
N PHE A 304 0.25 13.60 -13.08
CA PHE A 304 0.42 12.90 -11.82
C PHE A 304 0.95 13.83 -10.72
N LEU A 305 2.02 14.58 -10.98
CA LEU A 305 2.59 15.52 -9.99
C LEU A 305 1.60 16.61 -9.59
N LYS A 306 0.84 17.17 -10.54
CA LYS A 306 -0.23 18.14 -10.25
C LYS A 306 -1.33 17.54 -9.36
N SER A 307 -1.71 16.28 -9.63
CA SER A 307 -2.77 15.58 -8.90
C SER A 307 -2.46 15.34 -7.42
N ILE A 308 -1.18 15.32 -7.03
CA ILE A 308 -0.75 15.22 -5.63
C ILE A 308 -1.26 16.42 -4.81
N PHE A 309 -1.18 17.63 -5.38
CA PHE A 309 -1.47 18.88 -4.68
C PHE A 309 -2.89 19.38 -4.90
N LEU A 310 -3.34 19.38 -6.16
CA LEU A 310 -4.61 20.02 -6.56
C LEU A 310 -5.78 19.03 -6.61
N GLY A 311 -5.48 17.72 -6.58
CA GLY A 311 -6.39 16.73 -7.16
C GLY A 311 -6.42 16.85 -8.68
N SER A 312 -7.06 15.89 -9.33
CA SER A 312 -7.23 15.92 -10.78
C SER A 312 -8.59 15.37 -11.16
N ASN A 313 -9.27 16.07 -12.07
CA ASN A 313 -10.39 15.52 -12.84
C ASN A 313 -9.91 14.88 -14.15
N SER A 314 -8.65 15.10 -14.55
CA SER A 314 -8.07 14.46 -15.72
C SER A 314 -7.49 13.10 -15.35
N ASN A 315 -7.93 12.09 -16.09
CA ASN A 315 -7.53 10.70 -15.89
C ASN A 315 -6.08 10.43 -16.34
N SER A 316 -5.49 11.35 -17.11
CA SER A 316 -4.12 11.29 -17.64
C SER A 316 -3.01 11.13 -16.59
N GLY A 317 -3.23 11.60 -15.36
CA GLY A 317 -2.27 11.44 -14.25
C GLY A 317 -2.32 10.08 -13.55
N ASN A 318 -3.34 9.27 -13.82
CA ASN A 318 -3.46 7.91 -13.32
C ASN A 318 -3.15 6.94 -14.46
N VAL A 319 -1.92 6.41 -14.50
CA VAL A 319 -1.44 5.54 -15.58
C VAL A 319 -2.39 4.38 -15.87
N THR A 320 -2.91 3.72 -14.82
CA THR A 320 -3.83 2.60 -14.99
C THR A 320 -5.12 3.01 -15.69
N LEU A 321 -5.67 4.15 -15.29
CA LEU A 321 -6.92 4.65 -15.87
C LEU A 321 -6.69 5.19 -17.29
N PHE A 322 -5.59 5.92 -17.51
CA PHE A 322 -5.16 6.35 -18.82
C PHE A 322 -5.01 5.16 -19.79
N VAL A 323 -4.33 4.09 -19.35
CA VAL A 323 -4.19 2.88 -20.17
C VAL A 323 -5.52 2.18 -20.40
N LYS A 324 -6.40 2.17 -19.38
CA LYS A 324 -7.76 1.61 -19.49
C LYS A 324 -8.60 2.29 -20.55
N GLU A 325 -8.54 3.62 -20.60
CA GLU A 325 -9.40 4.44 -21.46
C GLU A 325 -8.92 4.46 -22.92
N HIS A 326 -7.61 4.29 -23.14
CA HIS A 326 -7.01 4.49 -24.45
C HIS A 326 -6.45 3.23 -25.12
N TYR A 327 -6.13 2.16 -24.37
CA TYR A 327 -5.39 1.02 -24.93
C TYR A 327 -5.90 -0.36 -24.53
N PHE A 328 -6.02 -0.66 -23.24
CA PHE A 328 -6.28 -2.03 -22.74
C PHE A 328 -7.27 -2.06 -21.58
N SER A 329 -8.25 -2.97 -21.63
CA SER A 329 -9.15 -3.15 -20.50
C SER A 329 -8.41 -3.69 -19.27
N ASN A 330 -8.71 -3.13 -18.09
CA ASN A 330 -8.22 -3.61 -16.80
C ASN A 330 -9.22 -3.28 -15.68
N GLU A 331 -9.19 -4.03 -14.58
CA GLU A 331 -10.05 -3.83 -13.40
C GLU A 331 -9.52 -2.76 -12.42
N GLY A 332 -8.55 -1.96 -12.87
CA GLY A 332 -7.89 -0.97 -12.04
C GLY A 332 -6.78 -1.54 -11.15
N GLY A 333 -6.15 -0.63 -10.42
CA GLY A 333 -4.95 -0.92 -9.65
C GLY A 333 -3.69 -1.06 -10.52
N GLY A 334 -2.56 -1.33 -9.88
CA GLY A 334 -1.28 -1.38 -10.55
C GLY A 334 -0.15 -1.30 -9.54
N LEU A 335 0.85 -2.14 -9.72
CA LEU A 335 2.00 -2.18 -8.87
C LEU A 335 2.76 -0.85 -8.92
N PHE A 336 3.21 -0.40 -7.77
CA PHE A 336 4.01 0.82 -7.63
C PHE A 336 5.15 0.93 -8.67
N PRO A 337 6.04 -0.07 -8.86
CA PRO A 337 7.15 0.05 -9.80
C PRO A 337 6.74 0.19 -11.28
N THR A 338 5.61 -0.37 -11.70
CA THR A 338 5.23 -0.34 -13.14
C THR A 338 4.71 1.02 -13.58
N HIS A 339 4.18 1.84 -12.66
CA HIS A 339 3.86 3.24 -12.95
C HIS A 339 5.12 4.04 -13.29
N PHE A 340 6.20 3.83 -12.52
CA PHE A 340 7.48 4.49 -12.80
C PHE A 340 8.17 3.92 -14.04
N TYR A 341 7.99 2.62 -14.33
CA TYR A 341 8.38 2.07 -15.62
C TYR A 341 7.63 2.75 -16.77
N PHE A 342 6.33 2.97 -16.60
CA PHE A 342 5.54 3.70 -17.59
C PHE A 342 6.09 5.11 -17.84
N TRP A 343 6.51 5.87 -16.83
CA TRP A 343 7.05 7.21 -17.08
C TRP A 343 8.51 7.24 -17.58
N GLY A 344 9.38 6.42 -17.00
CA GLY A 344 10.84 6.54 -17.20
C GLY A 344 11.57 5.24 -17.53
N GLY A 345 10.86 4.16 -17.86
CA GLY A 345 11.44 2.84 -18.11
C GLY A 345 12.20 2.32 -16.89
N TRP A 346 13.29 1.58 -17.13
CA TRP A 346 14.13 1.02 -16.05
C TRP A 346 14.70 2.08 -15.11
N ILE A 347 15.04 3.27 -15.62
CA ILE A 347 15.50 4.40 -14.80
C ILE A 347 14.40 4.83 -13.84
N GLY A 348 13.15 4.90 -14.32
CA GLY A 348 11.99 5.18 -13.48
C GLY A 348 11.85 4.17 -12.34
N VAL A 349 11.97 2.87 -12.61
CA VAL A 349 11.90 1.81 -11.58
C VAL A 349 13.01 1.97 -10.54
N PHE A 350 14.23 2.31 -10.97
CA PHE A 350 15.34 2.59 -10.08
C PHE A 350 15.05 3.81 -9.18
N ILE A 351 14.55 4.90 -9.74
CA ILE A 351 14.12 6.09 -8.98
C ILE A 351 13.05 5.71 -7.95
N ALA A 352 12.05 4.91 -8.35
CA ALA A 352 10.99 4.42 -7.46
C ALA A 352 11.56 3.68 -6.25
N SER A 353 12.55 2.81 -6.49
CA SER A 353 13.23 2.07 -5.42
C SER A 353 14.01 3.00 -4.47
N ILE A 354 14.70 4.00 -5.00
CA ILE A 354 15.42 5.01 -4.20
C ILE A 354 14.44 5.79 -3.34
N ILE A 355 13.31 6.22 -3.88
CA ILE A 355 12.28 6.96 -3.11
C ILE A 355 11.85 6.14 -1.89
N ILE A 356 11.47 4.87 -2.08
CA ILE A 356 11.05 3.99 -0.99
C ILE A 356 12.19 3.76 0.01
N SER A 357 13.41 3.51 -0.47
CA SER A 357 14.56 3.35 0.40
C SER A 357 14.90 4.63 1.18
N VAL A 358 14.76 5.82 0.60
CA VAL A 358 14.99 7.10 1.29
C VAL A 358 13.93 7.33 2.37
N ILE A 359 12.67 7.05 2.07
CA ILE A 359 11.58 7.10 3.05
C ILE A 359 11.92 6.18 4.23
N PHE A 360 12.23 4.91 3.96
CA PHE A 360 12.58 3.94 5.01
C PHE A 360 13.87 4.26 5.79
N ASN A 361 14.85 4.90 5.16
CA ASN A 361 16.12 5.27 5.81
C ASN A 361 16.02 6.57 6.62
N LYS A 362 15.55 7.66 6.01
CA LYS A 362 15.64 9.01 6.59
C LYS A 362 14.47 9.35 7.48
N PHE A 363 13.26 8.92 7.11
CA PHE A 363 12.08 9.38 7.84
C PHE A 363 11.92 8.58 9.13
N PHE A 364 12.21 7.28 9.10
CA PHE A 364 12.08 6.39 10.26
C PHE A 364 13.15 6.55 11.34
N SER A 365 14.26 7.24 11.04
CA SER A 365 15.27 7.62 12.02
C SER A 365 15.07 9.04 12.57
N SER A 366 14.04 9.77 12.11
CA SER A 366 13.85 11.17 12.48
C SER A 366 13.14 11.33 13.81
N ASN A 367 13.59 12.31 14.60
CA ASN A 367 12.92 12.74 15.83
C ASN A 367 11.83 13.80 15.60
N ASN A 368 11.67 14.29 14.37
CA ASN A 368 10.65 15.28 14.04
C ASN A 368 9.24 14.65 14.10
N GLU A 369 8.34 15.26 14.87
CA GLU A 369 6.97 14.79 15.08
C GLU A 369 6.16 14.62 13.78
N LEU A 370 6.27 15.57 12.84
CA LEU A 370 5.61 15.47 11.54
C LEU A 370 6.14 14.26 10.76
N LEU A 371 7.46 14.03 10.78
CA LEU A 371 8.04 12.87 10.09
C LEU A 371 7.62 11.55 10.74
N LYS A 372 7.48 11.49 12.08
CA LYS A 372 6.92 10.33 12.78
C LYS A 372 5.46 10.05 12.36
N MET A 373 4.65 11.10 12.22
CA MET A 373 3.28 10.98 11.70
C MET A 373 3.25 10.49 10.25
N ILE A 374 4.08 11.08 9.39
CA ILE A 374 4.25 10.67 7.99
C ILE A 374 4.62 9.18 7.90
N ASN A 375 5.54 8.71 8.75
CA ASN A 375 5.93 7.30 8.79
C ASN A 375 4.76 6.36 9.07
N VAL A 376 3.93 6.71 10.06
CA VAL A 376 2.77 5.88 10.42
C VAL A 376 1.78 5.82 9.24
N ILE A 377 1.47 6.95 8.62
CA ILE A 377 0.50 6.96 7.52
C ILE A 377 1.02 6.25 6.28
N ILE A 378 2.32 6.34 5.98
CA ILE A 378 2.93 5.61 4.87
C ILE A 378 2.79 4.10 5.07
N ILE A 379 3.02 3.61 6.29
CA ILE A 379 2.86 2.19 6.63
C ILE A 379 1.41 1.77 6.51
N VAL A 380 0.50 2.55 7.10
CA VAL A 380 -0.94 2.32 7.05
C VAL A 380 -1.43 2.25 5.61
N THR A 381 -0.86 3.05 4.71
CA THR A 381 -1.29 3.13 3.31
C THR A 381 -0.58 2.17 2.36
N ILE A 382 0.36 1.33 2.85
CA ILE A 382 1.03 0.27 2.04
C ILE A 382 0.05 -0.53 1.18
N PRO A 383 -1.08 -1.03 1.71
CA PRO A 383 -2.03 -1.79 0.91
C PRO A 383 -2.62 -1.06 -0.28
N ARG A 384 -2.58 0.28 -0.29
CA ARG A 384 -3.07 1.08 -1.39
C ARG A 384 -1.95 1.49 -2.32
N TRP A 385 -0.87 2.08 -1.81
CA TRP A 385 0.15 2.60 -2.72
C TRP A 385 0.98 1.51 -3.40
N PHE A 386 1.09 0.32 -2.81
CA PHE A 386 1.85 -0.77 -3.41
C PHE A 386 1.11 -1.44 -4.58
N ILE A 387 -0.21 -1.66 -4.47
CA ILE A 387 -1.01 -2.40 -5.46
C ILE A 387 -2.02 -1.55 -6.24
N TYR A 388 -2.22 -0.27 -5.91
CA TYR A 388 -3.15 0.60 -6.66
C TYR A 388 -2.47 1.75 -7.40
N SER A 389 -1.82 2.65 -6.67
CA SER A 389 -1.28 3.86 -7.29
C SER A 389 -0.25 4.55 -6.40
N PRO A 390 0.88 5.03 -6.97
CA PRO A 390 1.82 5.91 -6.29
C PRO A 390 1.18 7.20 -5.74
N LEU A 391 0.06 7.65 -6.32
CA LEU A 391 -0.61 8.89 -5.91
C LEU A 391 -0.96 8.86 -4.43
N ILE A 392 -1.38 7.70 -3.93
CA ILE A 392 -1.81 7.53 -2.55
C ILE A 392 -0.64 7.76 -1.59
N LEU A 393 0.57 7.33 -1.95
CA LEU A 393 1.78 7.57 -1.15
C LEU A 393 2.08 9.06 -1.03
N PHE A 394 2.26 9.75 -2.15
CA PHE A 394 2.69 11.15 -2.13
C PHE A 394 1.60 12.11 -1.66
N ARG A 395 0.34 11.84 -2.03
CA ARG A 395 -0.80 12.67 -1.61
C ARG A 395 -1.06 12.55 -0.12
N THR A 396 -0.95 11.36 0.47
CA THR A 396 -1.12 11.23 1.93
C THR A 396 0.01 11.90 2.71
N MET A 397 1.26 11.86 2.21
CA MET A 397 2.36 12.66 2.77
C MET A 397 2.11 14.17 2.69
N PHE A 398 1.54 14.65 1.59
CA PHE A 398 1.16 16.05 1.46
C PHE A 398 0.02 16.41 2.42
N LEU A 399 -1.08 15.65 2.41
CA LEU A 399 -2.26 15.92 3.23
C LEU A 399 -1.93 15.89 4.73
N ILE A 400 -1.12 14.94 5.20
CA ILE A 400 -0.73 14.91 6.61
C ILE A 400 0.11 16.12 7.00
N SER A 401 0.94 16.64 6.09
CA SER A 401 1.72 17.87 6.31
C SER A 401 0.81 19.09 6.41
N VAL A 402 -0.23 19.16 5.57
CA VAL A 402 -1.25 20.22 5.62
C VAL A 402 -2.03 20.14 6.93
N VAL A 403 -2.54 18.96 7.31
CA VAL A 403 -3.29 18.79 8.56
C VAL A 403 -2.43 19.11 9.78
N TYR A 404 -1.14 18.74 9.75
CA TYR A 404 -0.20 19.08 10.81
C TYR A 404 0.02 20.59 10.95
N LEU A 405 0.15 21.30 9.82
CA LEU A 405 0.27 22.76 9.81
C LEU A 405 -0.98 23.41 10.41
N VAL A 406 -2.18 22.97 10.00
CA VAL A 406 -3.46 23.44 10.56
C VAL A 406 -3.52 23.17 12.06
N TYR A 407 -3.18 21.96 12.50
CA TYR A 407 -3.10 21.60 13.92
C TYR A 407 -2.16 22.54 14.69
N TYR A 408 -0.97 22.78 14.16
CA TYR A 408 0.03 23.63 14.82
C TYR A 408 -0.48 25.07 15.00
N LEU A 409 -1.07 25.64 13.96
CA LEU A 409 -1.66 26.99 13.99
C LEU A 409 -2.82 27.07 14.99
N PHE A 410 -3.77 26.13 14.94
CA PHE A 410 -4.91 26.09 15.86
C PHE A 410 -4.47 25.91 17.31
N ASN A 411 -3.54 25.00 17.58
CA ASN A 411 -3.03 24.77 18.93
C ASN A 411 -2.35 26.04 19.49
N LYS A 412 -1.62 26.79 18.66
CA LYS A 412 -1.01 28.06 19.07
C LYS A 412 -2.05 29.10 19.43
N VAL A 413 -3.13 29.23 18.65
CA VAL A 413 -4.24 30.15 18.94
C VAL A 413 -4.93 29.80 20.26
N ILE A 414 -5.27 28.53 20.46
CA ILE A 414 -5.93 28.07 21.70
C ILE A 414 -5.06 28.37 22.93
N VAL A 415 -3.76 28.07 22.85
CA VAL A 415 -2.83 28.33 23.97
C VAL A 415 -2.71 29.83 24.27
N LEU A 416 -2.70 30.69 23.25
CA LEU A 416 -2.69 32.14 23.44
C LEU A 416 -3.99 32.64 24.08
N SER A 417 -5.15 32.13 23.64
CA SER A 417 -6.45 32.50 24.22
C SER A 417 -6.57 32.11 25.69
N ILE A 418 -6.04 30.95 26.09
CA ILE A 418 -6.05 30.50 27.50
C ILE A 418 -5.08 31.33 28.36
N LYS A 419 -3.97 31.84 27.80
CA LYS A 419 -3.04 32.71 28.56
C LYS A 419 -3.56 34.13 28.78
N ASN A 420 -4.47 34.59 27.93
CA ASN A 420 -5.02 35.94 27.97
C ASN A 420 -6.39 36.02 28.68
N ALA A 421 -6.96 34.88 29.08
CA ALA A 421 -8.17 34.75 29.89
C ALA A 421 -7.77 34.38 31.32
#